data_AF-A0A1F5TQC5-F1
#
_entry.id   AF-A0A1F5TQC5-F1
#
_cell.length_a   1.000
_cell.length_b   1.000
_cell.length_c   1.000
_cell.angle_alpha   90.00
_cell.angle_beta   90.00
_cell.angle_gamma   90.00
#
_symmetry.space_group_name_H-M   'P 1'
#
loop_
_entity.id
_entity.type
_entity.pdbx_description
1 polymer ?
#
loop_
_entity_poly.entity_id
_entity_poly.type
_entity_poly.pdbx_seq_one_letter_code
_entity_poly.pdbx_strand_id
1 'polypeptide(L)'
;MAFTNSAYQSGVECGKPVIYLYPEKESDIFVWVNPTGGFKITEPVYNNGWQVKAKPNGEIYNYDDNKMYPYLFWEGYGLNYERPQEGFVVSKDEVEEFLNEKLIKLGLIKKEADEFIEFWLPRMQEKNYYFITFVPQAEFDKLAPLAVSPKPDTVIRVFMDYEGLDEHREVEAQKIITPKRKGFVVTEWGGAMHK
;
A
#
# COMPACT_ATOMS: atom_id res chain seq x y z
N MET A 1 8.33 -9.15 42.76
CA MET A 1 6.97 -9.14 42.20
C MET A 1 7.11 -9.31 40.70
N ALA A 2 6.66 -10.44 40.18
CA ALA A 2 6.61 -10.71 38.75
C ALA A 2 5.44 -9.93 38.14
N PHE A 3 5.68 -9.23 37.04
CA PHE A 3 4.61 -8.83 36.14
C PHE A 3 4.73 -9.66 34.86
N THR A 4 3.66 -10.38 34.63
CA THR A 4 3.43 -11.41 33.63
C THR A 4 3.20 -10.80 32.25
N ASN A 5 3.94 -11.33 31.28
CA ASN A 5 3.56 -11.62 29.90
C ASN A 5 2.18 -11.08 29.45
N SER A 6 2.17 -9.98 28.70
CA SER A 6 1.06 -9.65 27.81
C SER A 6 1.48 -10.07 26.41
N ALA A 7 0.73 -11.01 25.83
CA ALA A 7 0.95 -11.54 24.50
C ALA A 7 1.10 -10.41 23.47
N TYR A 8 2.32 -10.24 22.96
CA TYR A 8 2.55 -9.52 21.72
C TYR A 8 1.95 -10.40 20.62
N GLN A 9 0.67 -10.19 20.28
CA GLN A 9 0.17 -10.65 18.99
C GLN A 9 1.05 -9.97 17.94
N SER A 10 1.82 -10.78 17.21
CA SER A 10 2.70 -10.34 16.13
C SER A 10 1.86 -9.74 15.01
N GLY A 11 1.45 -8.48 15.18
CA GLY A 11 0.81 -7.73 14.12
C GLY A 11 1.80 -7.58 12.97
N VAL A 12 1.35 -7.92 11.77
CA VAL A 12 2.09 -7.69 10.52
C VAL A 12 2.19 -6.18 10.31
N GLU A 13 3.38 -5.60 10.43
CA GLU A 13 3.56 -4.15 10.31
C GLU A 13 3.09 -3.69 8.92
N CYS A 14 2.32 -2.61 8.86
CA CYS A 14 1.84 -2.07 7.59
C CYS A 14 2.95 -1.22 6.99
N GLY A 15 3.77 -1.84 6.13
CA GLY A 15 4.95 -1.22 5.53
C GLY A 15 4.59 -0.31 4.37
N LYS A 16 4.97 0.96 4.50
CA LYS A 16 4.97 1.98 3.45
C LYS A 16 3.69 2.05 2.59
N PRO A 17 2.50 2.26 3.18
CA PRO A 17 1.44 2.97 2.48
C PRO A 17 1.89 4.35 2.00
N VAL A 18 1.96 4.52 0.68
CA VAL A 18 2.13 5.84 0.04
C VAL A 18 0.91 6.17 -0.79
N ILE A 19 0.46 7.42 -0.72
CA ILE A 19 -0.75 7.93 -1.36
C ILE A 19 -0.36 9.02 -2.35
N TYR A 20 -0.70 8.81 -3.61
CA TYR A 20 -0.54 9.78 -4.69
C TYR A 20 -1.89 10.40 -5.04
N LEU A 21 -1.86 11.69 -5.39
CA LEU A 21 -3.05 12.47 -5.74
C LEU A 21 -2.88 13.03 -7.16
N TYR A 22 -3.79 12.66 -8.07
CA TYR A 22 -3.78 13.12 -9.47
C TYR A 22 -5.11 13.81 -9.82
N PRO A 23 -5.36 15.03 -9.33
CA PRO A 23 -6.55 15.78 -9.73
C PRO A 23 -6.44 16.24 -11.19
N GLU A 24 -7.57 16.54 -11.85
CA GLU A 24 -7.56 17.01 -13.25
C GLU A 24 -6.99 18.44 -13.40
N LYS A 25 -7.00 19.21 -12.32
CA LYS A 25 -6.41 20.55 -12.21
C LYS A 25 -5.82 20.72 -10.82
N GLU A 26 -4.92 21.68 -10.65
CA GLU A 26 -4.41 22.03 -9.33
C GLU A 26 -5.58 22.31 -8.37
N SER A 27 -5.63 21.57 -7.26
CA SER A 27 -6.80 21.52 -6.37
C SER A 27 -6.38 21.37 -4.91
N ASP A 28 -7.14 22.00 -4.02
CA ASP A 28 -7.09 21.75 -2.59
C ASP A 28 -7.79 20.43 -2.28
N ILE A 29 -7.08 19.56 -1.56
CA ILE A 29 -7.52 18.20 -1.23
C ILE A 29 -7.28 17.96 0.26
N PHE A 30 -8.30 17.46 0.91
CA PHE A 30 -8.22 16.88 2.24
C PHE A 30 -8.13 15.36 2.14
N VAL A 31 -7.14 14.77 2.80
CA VAL A 31 -6.94 13.31 2.86
C VAL A 31 -6.98 12.87 4.32
N TRP A 32 -7.81 11.89 4.62
CA TRP A 32 -7.94 11.29 5.94
C TRP A 32 -7.77 9.78 5.85
N VAL A 33 -6.96 9.22 6.75
CA VAL A 33 -6.71 7.79 6.86
C VAL A 33 -6.81 7.42 8.33
N ASN A 34 -7.35 6.25 8.65
CA ASN A 34 -7.48 5.81 10.03
C ASN A 34 -7.17 4.33 10.20
N PRO A 35 -5.89 3.92 10.13
CA PRO A 35 -5.53 2.53 10.31
C PRO A 35 -5.96 2.05 11.70
N THR A 36 -6.63 0.90 11.77
CA THR A 36 -7.13 0.29 13.01
C THR A 36 -6.02 -0.01 14.01
N GLY A 37 -4.81 -0.29 13.54
CA GLY A 37 -3.61 -0.40 14.37
C GLY A 37 -3.04 0.94 14.87
N GLY A 38 -3.46 2.06 14.29
CA GLY A 38 -2.88 3.38 14.52
C GLY A 38 -1.59 3.61 13.72
N PHE A 39 -1.07 4.85 13.79
CA PHE A 39 0.14 5.27 13.08
C PHE A 39 1.40 5.03 13.90
N LYS A 40 2.45 4.56 13.23
CA LYS A 40 3.83 4.52 13.72
C LYS A 40 4.66 5.67 13.15
N ILE A 41 4.51 5.95 11.85
CA ILE A 41 5.18 7.07 11.16
C ILE A 41 4.17 7.70 10.20
N THR A 42 4.22 9.03 10.04
CA THR A 42 3.50 9.75 9.00
C THR A 42 4.38 10.84 8.42
N GLU A 43 4.33 11.03 7.11
CA GLU A 43 5.00 12.14 6.43
C GLU A 43 4.11 12.67 5.29
N PRO A 44 3.69 13.96 5.31
CA PRO A 44 3.90 14.95 6.37
C PRO A 44 3.30 14.53 7.72
N VAL A 45 3.57 15.30 8.78
CA VAL A 45 2.97 15.05 10.10
C VAL A 45 1.45 15.00 9.99
N TYR A 46 0.84 13.94 10.54
CA TYR A 46 -0.60 13.73 10.45
C TYR A 46 -1.37 14.43 11.58
N ASN A 47 -2.07 15.52 11.25
CA ASN A 47 -2.81 16.35 12.20
C ASN A 47 -4.33 16.15 12.07
N ASN A 48 -4.81 14.91 12.21
CA ASN A 48 -6.19 14.47 11.92
C ASN A 48 -6.59 14.59 10.45
N GLY A 49 -5.61 14.48 9.56
CA GLY A 49 -5.77 14.61 8.11
C GLY A 49 -4.65 15.44 7.53
N TRP A 50 -4.43 15.28 6.23
CA TRP A 50 -3.56 16.16 5.45
C TRP A 50 -4.43 17.11 4.64
N GLN A 51 -4.27 18.40 4.89
CA GLN A 51 -4.80 19.45 4.03
C GLN A 51 -3.68 19.86 3.09
N VAL A 52 -3.85 19.56 1.80
CA VAL A 52 -2.79 19.77 0.79
C VAL A 52 -3.33 20.41 -0.48
N LYS A 53 -2.43 20.93 -1.30
CA LYS A 53 -2.70 21.27 -2.69
C LYS A 53 -1.97 20.28 -3.59
N ALA A 54 -2.69 19.56 -4.45
CA ALA A 54 -2.05 18.65 -5.41
C ALA A 54 -2.21 19.13 -6.84
N LYS A 55 -1.23 18.79 -7.68
CA LYS A 55 -1.22 19.08 -9.12
C LYS A 55 -1.47 17.80 -9.93
N PRO A 56 -1.90 17.92 -11.20
CA PRO A 56 -2.14 16.75 -12.07
C PRO A 56 -0.93 15.84 -12.28
N ASN A 57 0.29 16.34 -12.09
CA ASN A 57 1.53 15.57 -12.18
C ASN A 57 1.88 14.76 -10.91
N GLY A 58 1.05 14.84 -9.86
CA GLY A 58 1.26 14.15 -8.59
C GLY A 58 2.08 14.91 -7.56
N GLU A 59 2.55 16.14 -7.85
CA GLU A 59 3.20 16.97 -6.84
C GLU A 59 2.20 17.44 -5.78
N ILE A 60 2.58 17.34 -4.51
CA ILE A 60 1.75 17.71 -3.36
C ILE A 60 2.44 18.82 -2.58
N TYR A 61 1.75 19.93 -2.34
CA TYR A 61 2.17 20.98 -1.41
C TYR A 61 1.39 20.82 -0.09
N ASN A 62 2.11 20.68 1.01
CA ASN A 62 1.51 20.59 2.34
C ASN A 62 1.40 21.97 3.00
N TYR A 63 0.20 22.33 3.45
CA TYR A 63 -0.05 23.65 4.04
C TYR A 63 0.56 23.83 5.43
N ASP A 64 0.67 22.74 6.20
CA ASP A 64 1.12 22.81 7.60
C ASP A 64 2.61 23.15 7.74
N ASP A 65 3.45 22.66 6.83
CA ASP A 65 4.91 22.87 6.86
C ASP A 65 5.46 23.64 5.66
N ASN A 66 4.61 23.99 4.69
CA ASN A 66 4.95 24.70 3.46
C ASN A 66 6.00 23.98 2.59
N LYS A 67 5.99 22.64 2.56
CA LYS A 67 6.91 21.83 1.75
C LYS A 67 6.21 21.06 0.63
N MET A 68 7.03 20.69 -0.36
CA MET A 68 6.62 19.81 -1.45
C MET A 68 6.90 18.36 -1.11
N TYR A 69 5.96 17.49 -1.45
CA TYR A 69 6.01 16.05 -1.25
C TYR A 69 5.66 15.32 -2.56
N PRO A 70 6.33 14.20 -2.85
CA PRO A 70 6.00 13.36 -4.01
C PRO A 70 4.77 12.48 -3.77
N TYR A 71 4.40 12.27 -2.51
CA TYR A 71 3.27 11.46 -2.03
C TYR A 71 3.03 11.77 -0.54
N LEU A 72 1.86 11.39 -0.01
CA LEU A 72 1.63 11.29 1.43
C LEU A 72 2.03 9.90 1.90
N PHE A 73 2.63 9.77 3.07
CA PHE A 73 3.14 8.51 3.58
C PHE A 73 2.61 8.24 4.99
N TRP A 74 2.25 6.99 5.24
CA TRP A 74 2.04 6.50 6.59
C TRP A 74 2.58 5.09 6.75
N GLU A 75 3.01 4.76 7.96
CA GLU A 75 3.34 3.41 8.41
C GLU A 75 2.46 3.13 9.63
N GLY A 76 1.77 2.00 9.63
CA GLY A 76 0.84 1.62 10.70
C GLY A 76 1.38 0.50 11.57
N TYR A 77 0.92 0.45 12.83
CA TYR A 77 1.05 -0.80 13.59
C TYR A 77 0.21 -1.89 12.93
N GLY A 78 0.52 -3.15 13.29
CA GLY A 78 0.07 -4.25 12.47
C GLY A 78 -1.44 -4.39 12.35
N LEU A 79 -1.89 -4.69 11.15
CA LEU A 79 -3.30 -4.89 10.81
C LEU A 79 -3.66 -6.35 11.04
N ASN A 80 -4.81 -6.61 11.67
CA ASN A 80 -5.30 -7.96 11.87
C ASN A 80 -6.23 -8.36 10.72
N TYR A 81 -5.71 -9.14 9.77
CA TYR A 81 -6.48 -9.65 8.64
C TYR A 81 -6.07 -11.09 8.31
N GLU A 82 -6.98 -11.81 7.68
CA GLU A 82 -6.69 -13.12 7.14
C GLU A 82 -6.06 -12.97 5.75
N ARG A 83 -4.83 -13.48 5.60
CA ARG A 83 -4.15 -13.49 4.30
C ARG A 83 -4.97 -14.32 3.30
N PRO A 84 -5.25 -13.80 2.09
CA PRO A 84 -5.88 -14.61 1.05
C PRO A 84 -5.04 -15.86 0.72
N GLN A 85 -5.73 -16.99 0.52
CA GLN A 85 -5.09 -18.25 0.11
C GLN A 85 -4.85 -18.32 -1.40
N GLU A 86 -5.63 -17.57 -2.18
CA GLU A 86 -5.37 -17.34 -3.60
C GLU A 86 -4.21 -16.35 -3.79
N GLY A 87 -3.42 -16.54 -4.84
CA GLY A 87 -2.26 -15.71 -5.10
C GLY A 87 -1.39 -16.31 -6.18
N PHE A 88 -0.09 -16.13 -6.05
CA PHE A 88 0.88 -16.55 -7.04
C PHE A 88 2.13 -17.06 -6.33
N VAL A 89 2.63 -18.22 -6.74
CA VAL A 89 3.94 -18.69 -6.30
C VAL A 89 4.91 -18.46 -7.44
N VAL A 90 5.94 -17.64 -7.18
CA VAL A 90 6.94 -17.24 -8.17
C VAL A 90 8.33 -17.60 -7.67
N SER A 91 9.23 -17.99 -8.57
CA SER A 91 10.62 -18.16 -8.20
C SER A 91 11.24 -16.79 -7.87
N LYS A 92 12.23 -16.77 -6.98
CA LYS A 92 12.96 -15.55 -6.57
C LYS A 92 13.43 -14.73 -7.78
N ASP A 93 13.95 -15.40 -8.81
CA ASP A 93 14.53 -14.75 -9.98
C ASP A 93 13.45 -14.13 -10.91
N GLU A 94 12.18 -14.53 -10.75
CA GLU A 94 11.04 -14.02 -11.53
C GLU A 94 10.21 -12.97 -10.77
N VAL A 95 10.50 -12.70 -9.48
CA VAL A 95 9.71 -11.77 -8.64
C VAL A 95 9.64 -10.38 -9.27
N GLU A 96 10.74 -9.87 -9.81
CA GLU A 96 10.77 -8.53 -10.42
C GLU A 96 9.87 -8.44 -11.66
N GLU A 97 9.99 -9.40 -12.58
CA GLU A 97 9.14 -9.46 -13.78
C GLU A 97 7.66 -9.61 -13.41
N PHE A 98 7.38 -10.49 -12.44
CA PHE A 98 6.05 -10.68 -11.91
C PHE A 98 5.45 -9.39 -11.35
N LEU A 99 6.19 -8.66 -10.50
CA LEU A 99 5.70 -7.40 -9.92
C LEU A 99 5.49 -6.35 -11.00
N ASN A 100 6.40 -6.22 -11.96
CA ASN A 100 6.25 -5.31 -13.10
C ASN A 100 4.95 -5.58 -13.87
N GLU A 101 4.60 -6.85 -14.11
CA GLU A 101 3.36 -7.21 -14.79
C GLU A 101 2.12 -6.94 -13.91
N LYS A 102 2.12 -7.44 -12.67
CA LYS A 102 0.92 -7.45 -11.82
C LYS A 102 0.55 -6.06 -11.31
N LEU A 103 1.52 -5.22 -10.95
CA LEU A 103 1.24 -3.88 -10.44
C LEU A 103 0.57 -3.00 -11.50
N ILE A 104 0.98 -3.11 -12.76
CA ILE A 104 0.32 -2.42 -13.87
C ILE A 104 -1.10 -2.96 -14.07
N LYS A 105 -1.29 -4.29 -14.00
CA LYS A 105 -2.63 -4.90 -14.05
C LYS A 105 -3.52 -4.48 -12.88
N LEU A 106 -2.95 -4.17 -11.72
CA LEU A 106 -3.68 -3.65 -10.56
C LEU A 106 -3.96 -2.14 -10.66
N GLY A 107 -3.45 -1.48 -11.70
CA GLY A 107 -3.76 -0.09 -12.02
C GLY A 107 -2.70 0.93 -11.60
N LEU A 108 -1.54 0.48 -11.09
CA LEU A 108 -0.40 1.36 -10.88
C LEU A 108 0.14 1.85 -12.24
N ILE A 109 0.66 3.07 -12.26
CA ILE A 109 1.49 3.55 -13.37
C ILE A 109 2.96 3.19 -13.13
N LYS A 110 3.78 3.24 -14.19
CA LYS A 110 5.20 2.84 -14.14
C LYS A 110 5.97 3.46 -12.97
N LYS A 111 5.81 4.76 -12.72
CA LYS A 111 6.46 5.46 -11.59
C LYS A 111 6.08 4.83 -10.24
N GLU A 112 4.79 4.60 -10.00
CA GLU A 112 4.29 4.02 -8.75
C GLU A 112 4.78 2.57 -8.58
N ALA A 113 4.76 1.79 -9.66
CA ALA A 113 5.23 0.41 -9.65
C ALA A 113 6.74 0.31 -9.41
N ASP A 114 7.54 1.21 -9.98
CA ASP A 114 8.99 1.25 -9.78
C ASP A 114 9.35 1.54 -8.32
N GLU A 115 8.69 2.54 -7.71
CA GLU A 115 8.90 2.88 -6.30
C GLU A 115 8.41 1.76 -5.36
N PHE A 116 7.37 1.01 -5.75
CA PHE A 116 6.92 -0.19 -5.05
C PHE A 116 7.98 -1.29 -5.11
N ILE A 117 8.48 -1.60 -6.31
CA ILE A 117 9.47 -2.67 -6.56
C ILE A 117 10.78 -2.34 -5.84
N GLU A 118 11.27 -1.10 -5.94
CA GLU A 118 12.48 -0.64 -5.26
C GLU A 118 12.42 -0.92 -3.74
N PHE A 119 11.24 -0.75 -3.14
CA PHE A 119 11.06 -1.01 -1.71
C PHE A 119 10.90 -2.50 -1.39
N TRP A 120 10.07 -3.23 -2.14
CA TRP A 120 9.67 -4.60 -1.78
C TRP A 120 10.58 -5.69 -2.34
N LEU A 121 11.14 -5.54 -3.53
CA LEU A 121 11.96 -6.56 -4.18
C LEU A 121 13.17 -6.99 -3.32
N PRO A 122 13.93 -6.08 -2.66
CA PRO A 122 15.05 -6.48 -1.81
C PRO A 122 14.65 -7.36 -0.61
N ARG A 123 13.39 -7.31 -0.19
CA ARG A 123 12.84 -8.10 0.93
C ARG A 123 12.38 -9.50 0.49
N MET A 124 12.39 -9.76 -0.81
CA MET A 124 12.03 -11.05 -1.41
C MET A 124 13.26 -11.70 -2.06
N GLN A 125 14.39 -11.74 -1.34
CA GLN A 125 15.66 -12.32 -1.84
C GLN A 125 16.22 -13.50 -1.03
N GLU A 126 15.64 -13.82 0.14
CA GLU A 126 16.16 -14.85 1.06
C GLU A 126 15.73 -16.29 0.74
N LYS A 127 14.54 -16.47 0.15
CA LYS A 127 13.92 -17.77 -0.17
C LYS A 127 13.93 -18.06 -1.68
N ASN A 128 13.73 -19.34 -2.02
CA ASN A 128 13.75 -19.83 -3.41
C ASN A 128 12.49 -19.41 -4.18
N TYR A 129 11.36 -19.38 -3.49
CA TYR A 129 10.06 -19.01 -4.02
C TYR A 129 9.38 -18.02 -3.09
N TYR A 130 8.42 -17.27 -3.63
CA TYR A 130 7.55 -16.40 -2.86
C TYR A 130 6.10 -16.66 -3.24
N PHE A 131 5.27 -16.92 -2.24
CA PHE A 131 3.84 -16.75 -2.38
C PHE A 131 3.54 -15.26 -2.25
N ILE A 132 2.91 -14.67 -3.25
CA ILE A 132 2.51 -13.26 -3.30
C ILE A 132 1.00 -13.20 -3.51
N THR A 133 0.32 -12.37 -2.71
CA THR A 133 -1.11 -12.12 -2.81
C THR A 133 -1.42 -10.65 -2.53
N PHE A 134 -2.58 -10.19 -2.97
CA PHE A 134 -3.05 -8.83 -2.73
C PHE A 134 -4.32 -8.86 -1.88
N VAL A 135 -4.32 -8.11 -0.77
CA VAL A 135 -5.48 -8.05 0.12
C VAL A 135 -6.64 -7.37 -0.61
N PRO A 136 -7.85 -7.97 -0.65
CA PRO A 136 -9.00 -7.37 -1.30
C PRO A 136 -9.30 -5.97 -0.75
N GLN A 137 -9.58 -5.03 -1.65
CA GLN A 137 -9.82 -3.63 -1.26
C GLN A 137 -10.92 -3.50 -0.19
N ALA A 138 -12.00 -4.28 -0.29
CA ALA A 138 -13.09 -4.23 0.70
C ALA A 138 -12.64 -4.62 2.13
N GLU A 139 -11.64 -5.49 2.27
CA GLU A 139 -11.06 -5.81 3.57
C GLU A 139 -10.07 -4.73 4.00
N PHE A 140 -9.21 -4.25 3.10
CA PHE A 140 -8.27 -3.18 3.41
C PHE A 140 -8.97 -1.86 3.81
N ASP A 141 -10.11 -1.54 3.20
CA ASP A 141 -10.95 -0.39 3.54
C ASP A 141 -11.50 -0.47 4.97
N LYS A 142 -11.69 -1.66 5.55
CA LYS A 142 -12.07 -1.83 6.97
C LYS A 142 -10.88 -1.61 7.90
N LEU A 143 -9.71 -2.08 7.48
CA LEU A 143 -8.48 -2.06 8.28
C LEU A 143 -7.83 -0.68 8.31
N ALA A 144 -7.91 0.06 7.22
CA ALA A 144 -7.43 1.42 7.09
C ALA A 144 -8.38 2.22 6.18
N PRO A 145 -9.53 2.69 6.71
CA PRO A 145 -10.43 3.57 5.97
C PRO A 145 -9.69 4.79 5.41
N LEU A 146 -9.95 5.09 4.14
CA LEU A 146 -9.42 6.25 3.41
C LEU A 146 -10.60 7.12 2.98
N ALA A 147 -10.57 8.40 3.35
CA ALA A 147 -11.51 9.41 2.89
C ALA A 147 -10.75 10.57 2.23
N VAL A 148 -11.22 11.00 1.05
CA VAL A 148 -10.61 12.09 0.30
C VAL A 148 -11.69 13.07 -0.15
N SER A 149 -11.42 14.36 0.01
CA SER A 149 -12.31 15.47 -0.40
C SER A 149 -11.52 16.50 -1.20
N PRO A 150 -11.94 16.91 -2.41
CA PRO A 150 -13.13 16.44 -3.13
C PRO A 150 -13.08 14.94 -3.42
N LYS A 151 -14.27 14.33 -3.61
CA LYS A 151 -14.37 12.89 -3.83
C LYS A 151 -13.62 12.50 -5.12
N PRO A 152 -12.67 11.55 -5.08
CA PRO A 152 -12.03 11.03 -6.29
C PRO A 152 -13.00 10.28 -7.18
N ASP A 153 -12.79 10.39 -8.49
CA ASP A 153 -13.50 9.58 -9.49
C ASP A 153 -12.97 8.14 -9.51
N THR A 154 -11.68 7.96 -9.22
CA THR A 154 -11.02 6.65 -9.16
C THR A 154 -10.16 6.54 -7.91
N VAL A 155 -10.32 5.45 -7.17
CA VAL A 155 -9.43 5.08 -6.06
C VAL A 155 -8.84 3.71 -6.36
N ILE A 156 -7.51 3.60 -6.33
CA ILE A 156 -6.76 2.36 -6.56
C ILE A 156 -5.95 2.10 -5.31
N ARG A 157 -6.21 0.99 -4.60
CA ARG A 157 -5.46 0.60 -3.40
C ARG A 157 -4.85 -0.78 -3.61
N VAL A 158 -3.53 -0.86 -3.53
CA VAL A 158 -2.78 -2.12 -3.68
C VAL A 158 -2.02 -2.42 -2.40
N PHE A 159 -2.50 -3.40 -1.65
CA PHE A 159 -1.84 -3.87 -0.44
C PHE A 159 -1.35 -5.29 -0.65
N MET A 160 -0.03 -5.46 -0.75
CA MET A 160 0.60 -6.76 -1.00
C MET A 160 0.87 -7.50 0.31
N ASP A 161 0.66 -8.81 0.32
CA ASP A 161 1.17 -9.73 1.32
C ASP A 161 2.03 -10.80 0.62
N TYR A 162 3.07 -11.27 1.30
CA TYR A 162 3.96 -12.29 0.78
C TYR A 162 4.47 -13.24 1.86
N GLU A 163 4.89 -14.43 1.42
CA GLU A 163 5.49 -15.48 2.23
C GLU A 163 6.63 -16.11 1.44
N GLY A 164 7.83 -16.15 2.02
CA GLY A 164 8.95 -16.86 1.42
C GLY A 164 8.81 -18.38 1.60
N LEU A 165 9.07 -19.14 0.55
CA LEU A 165 8.91 -20.59 0.49
C LEU A 165 10.22 -21.27 0.04
N ASP A 166 10.52 -22.42 0.65
CA ASP A 166 11.70 -23.22 0.27
C ASP A 166 11.45 -24.02 -1.02
N GLU A 167 10.20 -24.43 -1.26
CA GLU A 167 9.74 -25.20 -2.42
C GLU A 167 8.51 -24.55 -3.06
N HIS A 168 8.30 -24.83 -4.35
CA HIS A 168 7.11 -24.41 -5.06
C HIS A 168 5.85 -25.14 -4.54
N ARG A 169 4.73 -24.43 -4.46
CA ARG A 169 3.40 -25.03 -4.21
C ARG A 169 2.38 -24.50 -5.20
N GLU A 170 1.45 -25.35 -5.61
CA GLU A 170 0.32 -24.92 -6.42
C GLU A 170 -0.69 -24.16 -5.56
N VAL A 171 -1.19 -23.04 -6.09
CA VAL A 171 -2.21 -22.20 -5.46
C VAL A 171 -3.24 -21.78 -6.50
N GLU A 172 -4.46 -21.50 -6.07
CA GLU A 172 -5.44 -20.87 -6.95
C GLU A 172 -4.97 -19.45 -7.30
N ALA A 173 -4.97 -19.13 -8.58
CA ALA A 173 -4.54 -17.82 -9.05
C ALA A 173 -5.55 -16.75 -8.66
N GLN A 174 -5.09 -15.72 -7.94
CA GLN A 174 -5.92 -14.58 -7.59
C GLN A 174 -6.41 -13.85 -8.85
N LYS A 175 -7.70 -13.51 -8.89
CA LYS A 175 -8.28 -12.76 -10.01
C LYS A 175 -7.93 -11.28 -9.90
N ILE A 176 -7.28 -10.74 -10.91
CA ILE A 176 -6.95 -9.31 -11.00
C ILE A 176 -7.87 -8.64 -12.01
N ILE A 177 -8.53 -7.56 -11.58
CA ILE A 177 -9.34 -6.70 -12.44
C ILE A 177 -8.62 -5.37 -12.56
N THR A 178 -8.31 -4.97 -13.80
CA THR A 178 -7.62 -3.70 -14.05
C THR A 178 -8.60 -2.53 -13.93
N PRO A 179 -8.38 -1.60 -12.98
CA PRO A 179 -9.23 -0.43 -12.87
C PRO A 179 -8.93 0.56 -14.01
N LYS A 180 -9.95 1.32 -14.41
CA LYS A 180 -9.77 2.43 -15.36
C LYS A 180 -9.47 3.71 -14.59
N ARG A 181 -8.30 4.31 -14.83
CA ARG A 181 -7.95 5.63 -14.31
C ARG A 181 -8.74 6.71 -15.05
N LYS A 182 -9.67 7.38 -14.38
CA LYS A 182 -10.50 8.45 -14.94
C LYS A 182 -10.70 9.56 -13.90
N GLY A 183 -10.70 10.82 -14.35
CA GLY A 183 -10.98 11.99 -13.49
C GLY A 183 -9.90 12.20 -12.43
N PHE A 184 -10.30 12.64 -11.24
CA PHE A 184 -9.42 12.68 -10.08
C PHE A 184 -9.10 11.25 -9.60
N VAL A 185 -7.82 10.86 -9.75
CA VAL A 185 -7.32 9.55 -9.31
C VAL A 185 -6.54 9.67 -8.01
N VAL A 186 -6.86 8.79 -7.05
CA VAL A 186 -6.05 8.54 -5.86
C VAL A 186 -5.49 7.13 -5.95
N THR A 187 -4.17 7.01 -5.85
CA THR A 187 -3.50 5.70 -5.76
C THR A 187 -2.90 5.56 -4.37
N GLU A 188 -3.13 4.43 -3.71
CA GLU A 188 -2.37 4.02 -2.54
C GLU A 188 -1.74 2.65 -2.81
N TRP A 189 -0.47 2.50 -2.47
CA TRP A 189 0.13 1.17 -2.40
C TRP A 189 0.91 0.99 -1.11
N GLY A 190 0.98 -0.25 -0.64
CA GLY A 190 1.72 -0.66 0.54
C GLY A 190 1.82 -2.17 0.62
N GLY A 191 2.30 -2.69 1.74
CA GLY A 191 2.33 -4.13 1.96
C GLY A 191 2.62 -4.54 3.38
N ALA A 192 2.47 -5.83 3.60
CA ALA A 192 2.72 -6.53 4.85
C ALA A 192 4.22 -6.69 5.11
N MET A 193 4.72 -6.12 6.20
CA MET A 193 6.05 -6.41 6.71
C MET A 193 5.96 -7.54 7.74
N HIS A 194 6.41 -8.72 7.34
CA HIS A 194 6.62 -9.86 8.24
C HIS A 194 8.00 -9.74 8.87
N LYS A 195 8.09 -9.95 10.18
CA LYS A 195 9.35 -9.99 10.94
C LYS A 195 9.88 -11.41 11.04
#